data_AF-A0A6G3XVW9-F1
#
_entry.id   AF-A0A6G3XVW9-F1
#
_cell.length_a   1.000
_cell.length_b   1.000
_cell.length_c   1.000
_cell.angle_alpha   90.00
_cell.angle_beta   90.00
_cell.angle_gamma   90.00
#
_symmetry.space_group_name_H-M   'P 1'
#
loop_
_entity.id
_entity.type
_entity.pdbx_description
1 polymer ?
#
loop_
_entity_poly.entity_id
_entity_poly.type
_entity_poly.pdbx_seq_one_letter_code
_entity_poly.pdbx_strand_id
1 'polypeptide(L)'
;ALAAEHDFGVVLYPSPDGTGPARDPFASARAALDGVIASSMAADALGALHGADLPLVMLDSDPSDSGPAAHVNLDIVDGMRQVTDHLLGLGHRRFLHLASAVDTWTFAVRAEALHDALGAAEGATVRTVRAPLD
;
A
#
# COMPACT_ATOMS: atom_id res chain seq x y z
N ALA A 1 4.02 -14.50 16.26
CA ALA A 1 3.89 -14.61 17.72
C ALA A 1 2.44 -14.32 18.11
N LEU A 2 1.93 -13.11 17.85
CA LEU A 2 0.56 -12.68 18.22
C LEU A 2 -0.58 -13.64 17.80
N ALA A 3 -0.66 -14.05 16.53
CA ALA A 3 -1.74 -14.96 16.10
C ALA A 3 -1.77 -16.27 16.90
N ALA A 4 -0.60 -16.88 17.11
CA ALA A 4 -0.47 -18.10 17.91
C ALA A 4 -0.77 -17.89 19.40
N GLU A 5 -0.43 -16.71 19.96
CA GLU A 5 -0.80 -16.35 21.34
C GLU A 5 -2.32 -16.25 21.53
N HIS A 6 -3.07 -16.05 20.45
CA HIS A 6 -4.52 -16.00 20.43
C HIS A 6 -5.15 -17.25 19.78
N ASP A 7 -4.41 -18.36 19.69
CA ASP A 7 -4.87 -19.64 19.13
C ASP A 7 -5.36 -19.57 17.66
N PHE A 8 -4.87 -18.59 16.89
CA PHE A 8 -5.12 -18.50 15.45
C PHE A 8 -4.03 -19.18 14.62
N GLY A 9 -4.46 -20.00 13.66
CA GLY A 9 -3.61 -20.50 12.58
C GLY A 9 -3.46 -19.46 11.47
N VAL A 10 -2.26 -19.32 10.91
CA VAL A 10 -1.99 -18.42 9.78
C VAL A 10 -1.53 -19.23 8.58
N VAL A 11 -2.23 -19.06 7.45
CA VAL A 11 -1.82 -19.60 6.16
C VAL A 11 -1.30 -18.45 5.31
N LEU A 12 -0.04 -18.52 4.91
CA LEU A 12 0.56 -17.54 4.01
C LEU A 12 0.33 -17.95 2.56
N TYR A 13 -0.30 -17.07 1.79
CA TYR A 13 -0.43 -17.21 0.34
C TYR A 13 0.29 -16.06 -0.36
N PRO A 14 1.47 -16.31 -0.96
CA PRO A 14 2.11 -15.31 -1.81
C PRO A 14 1.32 -15.20 -3.11
N SER A 15 0.84 -14.00 -3.45
CA SER A 15 0.26 -13.75 -4.77
C SER A 15 1.34 -14.01 -5.83
N PRO A 16 1.04 -14.74 -6.92
CA PRO A 16 1.94 -14.79 -8.06
C PRO A 16 2.17 -13.38 -8.60
N ASP A 17 3.39 -13.13 -9.10
CA ASP A 17 3.93 -11.79 -9.41
C ASP A 17 2.93 -10.85 -10.12
N GLY A 18 2.80 -9.62 -9.59
CA GLY A 18 2.09 -8.49 -10.21
C GLY A 18 0.89 -7.95 -9.40
N THR A 19 0.56 -6.67 -9.60
CA THR A 19 -0.67 -6.01 -9.09
C THR A 19 -1.95 -6.49 -9.78
N GLY A 20 -1.90 -7.66 -10.42
CA GLY A 20 -3.04 -8.25 -11.13
C GLY A 20 -4.00 -8.96 -10.17
N PRO A 21 -5.18 -9.38 -10.67
CA PRO A 21 -6.16 -10.07 -9.85
C PRO A 21 -5.58 -11.39 -9.32
N ALA A 22 -5.60 -11.55 -8.00
CA ALA A 22 -5.19 -12.79 -7.38
C ALA A 22 -6.21 -13.88 -7.73
N ARG A 23 -5.71 -15.02 -8.18
CA ARG A 23 -6.54 -16.23 -8.23
C ARG A 23 -7.00 -16.52 -6.83
N ASP A 24 -8.31 -16.74 -6.64
CA ASP A 24 -8.84 -17.18 -5.35
C ASP A 24 -8.14 -18.48 -4.93
N PRO A 25 -7.20 -18.43 -3.96
CA PRO A 25 -6.45 -19.59 -3.57
C PRO A 25 -7.27 -20.51 -2.66
N PHE A 26 -8.46 -20.06 -2.27
CA PHE A 26 -9.33 -20.70 -1.30
C PHE A 26 -10.63 -21.19 -1.94
N ALA A 27 -10.76 -21.24 -3.27
CA ALA A 27 -11.99 -21.69 -3.94
C ALA A 27 -12.51 -23.05 -3.42
N SER A 28 -11.64 -23.93 -2.92
CA SER A 28 -11.98 -25.20 -2.26
C SER A 28 -12.01 -25.17 -0.71
N ALA A 29 -11.52 -24.10 -0.09
CA ALA A 29 -11.31 -23.97 1.36
C ALA A 29 -11.91 -22.70 2.00
N ARG A 30 -12.73 -21.92 1.28
CA ARG A 30 -13.38 -20.69 1.78
C ARG A 30 -14.10 -20.88 3.12
N ALA A 31 -14.73 -22.04 3.32
CA ALA A 31 -15.45 -22.36 4.55
C ALA A 31 -14.56 -22.69 5.76
N ALA A 32 -13.23 -22.72 5.59
CA ALA A 32 -12.26 -23.05 6.63
C ALA A 32 -11.45 -21.84 7.12
N LEU A 33 -11.69 -20.65 6.58
CA LEU A 33 -11.03 -19.41 7.00
C LEU A 33 -11.99 -18.58 7.85
N ASP A 34 -11.45 -17.95 8.90
CA ASP A 34 -12.20 -17.01 9.74
C ASP A 34 -12.04 -15.55 9.30
N GLY A 35 -11.10 -15.27 8.39
CA GLY A 35 -10.83 -13.93 7.88
C GLY A 35 -9.60 -13.88 6.97
N VAL A 36 -9.37 -12.71 6.37
CA VAL A 36 -8.27 -12.48 5.42
C VAL A 36 -7.52 -11.21 5.78
N ILE A 37 -6.19 -11.28 5.76
CA ILE A 37 -5.30 -10.11 5.78
C ILE A 37 -4.60 -10.08 4.43
N ALA A 38 -4.80 -8.99 3.67
CA ALA A 38 -4.15 -8.79 2.37
C ALA A 38 -3.25 -7.57 2.42
N SER A 39 -2.07 -7.65 1.78
CA SER A 39 -1.04 -6.62 1.85
C SER A 39 -0.72 -6.08 0.47
N SER A 40 -0.84 -4.77 0.29
CA SER A 40 -0.46 -4.04 -0.95
C SER A 40 -1.07 -4.63 -2.23
N MET A 41 -2.23 -5.27 -2.11
CA MET A 41 -3.01 -5.80 -3.22
C MET A 41 -4.08 -4.78 -3.62
N ALA A 42 -4.39 -4.70 -4.91
CA ALA A 42 -5.55 -3.95 -5.35
C ALA A 42 -6.82 -4.65 -4.81
N ALA A 43 -7.74 -3.90 -4.22
CA ALA A 43 -8.88 -4.49 -3.52
C ALA A 43 -9.85 -5.22 -4.47
N ASP A 44 -9.88 -4.81 -5.73
CA ASP A 44 -10.60 -5.49 -6.82
C ASP A 44 -10.08 -6.91 -7.07
N ALA A 45 -8.78 -7.16 -6.84
CA ALA A 45 -8.17 -8.49 -6.87
C ALA A 45 -8.77 -9.46 -5.84
N LEU A 46 -9.41 -8.93 -4.80
CA LEU A 46 -10.04 -9.69 -3.72
C LEU A 46 -11.57 -9.71 -3.83
N GLY A 47 -12.16 -9.12 -4.88
CA GLY A 47 -13.60 -9.17 -5.14
C GLY A 47 -14.16 -10.60 -5.19
N ALA A 48 -13.32 -11.57 -5.55
CA ALA A 48 -13.66 -12.99 -5.47
C ALA A 48 -13.90 -13.47 -4.01
N LEU A 49 -13.16 -12.94 -3.03
CA LEU A 49 -13.25 -13.27 -1.61
C LEU A 49 -14.38 -12.54 -0.90
N HIS A 50 -14.78 -11.34 -1.36
CA HIS A 50 -15.90 -10.56 -0.79
C HIS A 50 -17.24 -11.31 -0.77
N GLY A 51 -17.44 -12.28 -1.67
CA GLY A 51 -18.67 -13.09 -1.72
C GLY A 51 -18.81 -14.15 -0.62
N ALA A 52 -17.89 -14.21 0.37
CA ALA A 52 -17.84 -15.27 1.37
C ALA A 52 -18.16 -14.84 2.81
N ASP A 53 -18.66 -13.62 3.05
CA ASP A 53 -18.89 -13.03 4.39
C ASP A 53 -17.64 -13.03 5.32
N LEU A 54 -16.45 -13.17 4.74
CA LEU A 54 -15.19 -13.19 5.48
C LEU A 54 -14.72 -11.76 5.78
N PRO A 55 -14.41 -11.41 7.05
CA PRO A 55 -13.78 -10.14 7.38
C PRO A 55 -12.45 -9.98 6.65
N LEU A 56 -12.31 -8.90 5.88
CA LEU A 56 -11.09 -8.54 5.15
C LEU A 56 -10.42 -7.33 5.82
N VAL A 57 -9.15 -7.47 6.17
CA VAL A 57 -8.27 -6.36 6.58
C VAL A 57 -7.24 -6.11 5.50
N MET A 58 -7.16 -4.88 5.00
CA MET A 58 -6.15 -4.48 4.04
C MET A 58 -4.99 -3.76 4.73
N LEU A 59 -3.76 -4.13 4.35
CA LEU A 59 -2.55 -3.43 4.74
C LEU A 59 -2.01 -2.66 3.54
N ASP A 60 -1.60 -1.41 3.74
CA ASP A 60 -1.01 -0.57 2.70
C ASP A 60 -1.88 -0.47 1.44
N SER A 61 -3.14 -0.05 1.61
CA SER A 61 -4.12 0.09 0.54
C SER A 61 -4.93 1.38 0.69
N ASP A 62 -5.64 1.76 -0.37
CA ASP A 62 -6.53 2.93 -0.34
C ASP A 62 -7.58 2.80 0.78
N PRO A 63 -7.59 3.68 1.79
CA PRO A 63 -8.57 3.64 2.89
C PRO A 63 -9.94 4.22 2.50
N SER A 64 -10.08 4.78 1.29
CA SER A 64 -11.38 5.23 0.77
C SER A 64 -12.22 4.10 0.19
N ASP A 65 -11.63 2.93 -0.03
CA ASP A 65 -12.36 1.74 -0.42
C ASP A 65 -13.20 1.20 0.75
N SER A 66 -14.52 1.10 0.52
CA SER A 66 -15.46 0.59 1.51
C SER A 66 -15.61 -0.93 1.52
N GLY A 67 -14.95 -1.65 0.61
CA GLY A 67 -15.04 -3.11 0.51
C GLY A 67 -14.45 -3.86 1.71
N PRO A 68 -13.25 -3.52 2.19
CA PRO A 68 -12.66 -4.13 3.39
C PRO A 68 -13.35 -3.73 4.69
N ALA A 69 -13.23 -4.58 5.71
CA ALA A 69 -13.73 -4.28 7.05
C ALA A 69 -12.82 -3.28 7.80
N ALA A 70 -11.52 -3.28 7.50
CA ALA A 70 -10.56 -2.34 8.08
C ALA A 70 -9.31 -2.16 7.21
N HIS A 71 -8.62 -1.05 7.43
CA HIS A 71 -7.32 -0.74 6.83
C HIS A 71 -6.28 -0.50 7.93
N VAL A 72 -5.07 -0.99 7.71
CA VAL A 72 -3.91 -0.68 8.55
C VAL A 72 -2.81 -0.14 7.64
N ASN A 73 -2.68 1.18 7.65
CA ASN A 73 -1.73 1.91 6.81
C ASN A 73 -0.70 2.65 7.66
N LEU A 74 0.48 2.86 7.10
CA LEU A 74 1.41 3.84 7.62
C LEU A 74 0.88 5.26 7.31
N ASP A 75 1.29 6.23 8.13
CA ASP A 75 1.13 7.64 7.76
C ASP A 75 2.17 7.99 6.68
N ILE A 76 1.83 7.64 5.44
CA ILE A 76 2.71 7.81 4.28
C ILE A 76 2.97 9.30 4.01
N VAL A 77 1.96 10.15 4.23
CA VAL A 77 2.08 11.59 4.02
C VAL A 77 3.09 12.17 4.99
N ASP A 78 2.92 11.89 6.29
CA ASP A 78 3.85 12.38 7.30
C ASP A 78 5.25 11.81 7.11
N GLY A 79 5.38 10.51 6.79
CA GLY A 79 6.67 9.89 6.50
C GLY A 79 7.41 10.56 5.33
N MET A 80 6.71 10.87 4.24
CA MET A 80 7.31 11.56 3.09
C MET A 80 7.66 13.01 3.41
N ARG A 81 6.84 13.69 4.20
CA ARG A 81 7.15 15.03 4.68
C ARG A 81 8.42 15.01 5.53
N GLN A 82 8.53 14.09 6.50
CA GLN A 82 9.71 13.99 7.37
C GLN A 82 11.00 13.77 6.57
N VAL A 83 10.99 12.86 5.58
CA VAL A 83 12.15 12.63 4.70
C VAL A 83 12.49 13.87 3.87
N THR A 84 11.48 14.53 3.32
CA THR A 84 11.67 15.73 2.48
C THR A 84 12.22 16.88 3.30
N ASP A 85 11.64 17.15 4.48
CA ASP A 85 12.07 18.18 5.42
C ASP A 85 13.52 17.93 5.87
N HIS A 86 13.88 16.68 6.12
CA HIS A 86 15.26 16.32 6.45
C HIS A 86 16.24 16.69 5.34
N LEU A 87 15.95 16.34 4.08
CA LEU A 87 16.80 16.67 2.94
C LEU A 87 16.87 18.18 2.67
N LEU A 88 15.75 18.88 2.81
CA LEU A 88 15.71 20.34 2.73
C LEU A 88 16.57 20.99 3.83
N GLY A 89 16.51 20.46 5.05
CA GLY A 89 17.32 20.88 6.20
C GLY A 89 18.82 20.66 6.00
N LEU A 90 19.20 19.63 5.24
CA LEU A 90 20.58 19.41 4.78
C LEU A 90 21.00 20.36 3.63
N GLY A 91 20.09 21.18 3.11
CA GLY A 91 20.37 22.16 2.06
C GLY A 91 20.12 21.67 0.63
N HIS A 92 19.54 20.48 0.44
CA HIS A 92 19.17 20.01 -0.90
C HIS A 92 18.03 20.87 -1.48
N ARG A 93 18.12 21.20 -2.77
CA ARG A 93 17.13 22.05 -3.48
C ARG A 93 16.74 21.52 -4.86
N ARG A 94 17.40 20.47 -5.34
CA ARG A 94 17.10 19.85 -6.64
C ARG A 94 16.86 18.38 -6.40
N PHE A 95 15.63 17.95 -6.62
CA PHE A 95 15.17 16.60 -6.32
C PHE A 95 14.80 15.88 -7.61
N LEU A 96 15.18 14.61 -7.69
CA LEU A 96 14.69 13.67 -8.69
C LEU A 96 13.81 12.66 -7.96
N HIS A 97 12.53 12.62 -8.33
CA HIS A 97 11.62 11.58 -7.88
C HIS A 97 11.57 10.47 -8.94
N LEU A 98 12.20 9.34 -8.64
CA LEU A 98 12.10 8.12 -9.45
C LEU A 98 10.85 7.36 -9.01
N ALA A 99 9.74 7.60 -9.70
CA ALA A 99 8.47 6.97 -9.40
C ALA A 99 8.37 5.59 -10.07
N SER A 100 7.99 4.56 -9.33
CA SER A 100 7.67 3.23 -9.90
C SER A 100 6.56 3.36 -10.93
N ALA A 101 6.58 2.58 -12.02
CA ALA A 101 5.52 2.55 -13.03
C ALA A 101 4.22 1.91 -12.52
N VAL A 102 4.26 1.19 -11.40
CA VAL A 102 3.11 0.57 -10.76
C VAL A 102 2.12 1.66 -10.32
N ASP A 103 0.84 1.41 -10.57
CA ASP A 103 -0.26 2.31 -10.22
C ASP A 103 -0.93 1.82 -8.93
N THR A 104 -0.48 2.36 -7.80
CA THR A 104 -1.00 2.05 -6.47
C THR A 104 -1.25 3.32 -5.68
N TRP A 105 -2.24 3.26 -4.80
CA TRP A 105 -2.57 4.34 -3.86
C TRP A 105 -1.34 4.83 -3.09
N THR A 106 -0.55 3.93 -2.52
CA THR A 106 0.65 4.26 -1.75
C THR A 106 1.65 5.09 -2.55
N PHE A 107 1.86 4.76 -3.83
CA PHE A 107 2.79 5.50 -4.68
C PHE A 107 2.24 6.87 -5.10
N ALA A 108 0.93 6.97 -5.32
CA ALA A 108 0.28 8.26 -5.55
C ALA A 108 0.44 9.19 -4.34
N VAL A 109 0.10 8.71 -3.14
CA VAL A 109 0.22 9.46 -1.88
C VAL A 109 1.65 9.91 -1.62
N ARG A 110 2.65 9.04 -1.87
CA ARG A 110 4.06 9.42 -1.74
C ARG A 110 4.46 10.54 -2.68
N ALA A 111 4.01 10.45 -3.94
CA ALA A 111 4.30 11.45 -4.95
C ALA A 111 3.68 12.80 -4.58
N GLU A 112 2.40 12.81 -4.21
CA GLU A 112 1.68 14.02 -3.81
C GLU A 112 2.35 14.69 -2.60
N ALA A 113 2.59 13.95 -1.52
CA ALA A 113 3.22 14.48 -0.31
C ALA A 113 4.62 15.08 -0.58
N LEU A 114 5.41 14.44 -1.47
CA LEU A 114 6.70 14.98 -1.88
C LEU A 114 6.57 16.29 -2.66
N HIS A 115 5.65 16.36 -3.63
CA HIS A 115 5.46 17.57 -4.43
C HIS A 115 4.92 18.71 -3.57
N ASP A 116 4.00 18.44 -2.65
CA ASP A 116 3.45 19.44 -1.74
C ASP A 116 4.53 20.02 -0.82
N ALA A 117 5.33 19.15 -0.18
CA ALA A 117 6.41 19.58 0.70
C ALA A 117 7.49 20.40 -0.05
N LEU A 118 7.88 19.97 -1.25
CA LEU A 118 8.87 20.71 -2.05
C LEU A 118 8.29 21.98 -2.67
N GLY A 119 7.00 22.01 -3.02
CA GLY A 119 6.31 23.18 -3.56
C GLY A 119 6.20 24.32 -2.54
N ALA A 120 6.15 23.98 -1.24
CA ALA A 120 6.16 24.95 -0.15
C ALA A 120 7.57 25.50 0.18
N ALA A 121 8.64 24.87 -0.32
CA ALA A 121 10.02 25.20 0.03
C ALA A 121 10.67 26.16 -0.99
N GLU A 122 11.25 27.25 -0.49
CA GLU A 122 11.87 28.26 -1.35
C GLU A 122 13.09 27.70 -2.12
N GLY A 123 13.09 27.93 -3.43
CA GLY A 123 14.17 27.54 -4.33
C GLY A 123 14.29 26.03 -4.54
N ALA A 124 13.35 25.23 -4.03
CA ALA A 124 13.31 23.80 -4.27
C ALA A 124 12.64 23.49 -5.62
N THR A 125 13.15 22.47 -6.30
CA THR A 125 12.59 21.95 -7.56
C THR A 125 12.56 20.44 -7.53
N VAL A 126 11.52 19.86 -8.12
CA VAL A 126 11.38 18.42 -8.28
C VAL A 126 11.10 18.08 -9.73
N ARG A 127 11.79 17.06 -10.22
CA ARG A 127 11.47 16.40 -11.48
C ARG A 127 11.07 14.97 -11.17
N THR A 128 9.89 14.57 -11.66
CA THR A 128 9.43 13.18 -11.55
C THR A 128 9.73 12.43 -12.84
N VAL A 129 10.27 11.22 -12.72
CA VAL A 129 10.49 10.28 -13.82
C VAL A 129 9.86 8.95 -13.44
N ARG A 130 8.96 8.44 -14.29
CA ARG A 130 8.40 7.09 -14.14
C ARG A 130 9.41 6.07 -14.67
N ALA A 131 9.66 5.01 -13.90
CA ALA A 131 10.61 3.95 -14.22
C ALA A 131 9.98 2.58 -13.96
N PRO A 132 10.37 1.53 -14.70
CA PRO A 132 9.92 0.15 -14.46
C PRO A 132 10.61 -0.38 -13.20
N LEU A 133 10.15 0.10 -12.05
CA LEU A 133 10.54 -0.37 -10.72
C LEU A 133 9.40 -1.23 -10.21
N ASP A 134 9.70 -2.48 -9.91
CA ASP A 134 8.76 -3.51 -9.46
C ASP A 134 8.64 -3.52 -7.93
#